data_AF-A0A2V9CTA2-F1
#
_entry.id   AF-A0A2V9CTA2-F1
#
_cell.length_a   1.000
_cell.length_b   1.000
_cell.length_c   1.000
_cell.angle_alpha   90.00
_cell.angle_beta   90.00
_cell.angle_gamma   90.00
#
_symmetry.space_group_name_H-M   'P 1'
#
loop_
_entity.id
_entity.type
_entity.pdbx_description
1 polymer ?
#
loop_
_entity_poly.entity_id
_entity_poly.type
_entity_poly.pdbx_seq_one_letter_code
_entity_poly.pdbx_strand_id
1 'polypeptide(L)'
;MEHAVRLPLLAPLAGLTLFFLPSVTTSAAPKTIDLGGLVLSVSDSQTAQIFHVVDQLSQWDIYTHDQYARWAAATHFLDQRDRELLQQHAEMRKKRGWGQGFEQTFLVEDSIEDAAAKGIAAHFLSAAEANAERDILFHFAPKLEPLLRQRQADIGALQQQLVTQQARLTPLVVQLARFAEVNKPPTVMVFLVANAEEHNGGGGADGGRLVVEVPLLDSIGTLLHESLHQLLDAQKQRIRMAAEAAGLEYTTLN
;
A
#
# COMPACT_ATOMS: atom_id res chain seq x y z
N MET A 1 77.31 13.62 -30.98
CA MET A 1 76.67 14.84 -30.46
C MET A 1 75.50 15.15 -31.37
N GLU A 2 74.29 14.88 -30.90
CA GLU A 2 73.09 15.70 -31.07
C GLU A 2 71.90 14.83 -30.63
N HIS A 3 71.37 15.22 -29.47
CA HIS A 3 70.14 14.71 -28.91
C HIS A 3 68.96 15.31 -29.68
N ALA A 4 67.99 14.50 -30.07
CA ALA A 4 66.64 14.99 -30.37
C ALA A 4 65.62 14.02 -29.77
N VAL A 5 64.84 14.59 -28.86
CA VAL A 5 63.92 13.99 -27.90
C VAL A 5 62.69 13.40 -28.60
N ARG A 6 62.34 12.15 -28.28
CA ARG A 6 61.01 11.59 -28.56
C ARG A 6 60.02 12.17 -27.55
N LEU A 7 59.06 12.97 -28.03
CA LEU A 7 57.85 13.32 -27.28
C LEU A 7 56.91 12.11 -27.20
N PRO A 8 56.35 11.75 -26.03
CA PRO A 8 55.21 10.85 -25.98
C PRO A 8 53.93 11.63 -26.28
N LEU A 9 53.10 11.10 -27.19
CA LEU A 9 51.70 11.48 -27.32
C LEU A 9 50.98 11.15 -26.01
N LEU A 10 50.55 12.17 -25.27
CA LEU A 10 49.54 12.03 -24.22
C LEU A 10 48.16 11.98 -24.91
N ALA A 11 47.56 10.79 -24.94
CA ALA A 11 46.14 10.65 -25.22
C ALA A 11 45.33 11.18 -24.04
N PRO A 12 44.28 11.98 -24.24
CA PRO A 12 43.39 12.35 -23.14
C PRO A 12 42.54 11.14 -22.77
N LEU A 13 42.71 10.63 -21.55
CA LEU A 13 41.74 9.77 -20.88
C LEU A 13 40.46 10.61 -20.69
N ALA A 14 39.54 10.49 -21.63
CA ALA A 14 38.17 10.93 -21.44
C ALA A 14 37.55 10.06 -20.34
N GLY A 15 37.53 10.60 -19.12
CA GLY A 15 36.82 10.01 -18.00
C GLY A 15 35.33 9.91 -18.36
N LEU A 16 34.87 8.69 -18.61
CA LEU A 16 33.46 8.38 -18.78
C LEU A 16 32.83 8.42 -17.38
N THR A 17 32.45 9.62 -16.93
CA THR A 17 31.58 9.77 -15.74
C THR A 17 30.21 9.21 -16.12
N LEU A 18 29.95 7.95 -15.75
CA LEU A 18 28.59 7.42 -15.71
C LEU A 18 27.82 8.24 -14.68
N PHE A 19 27.05 9.22 -15.15
CA PHE A 19 25.97 9.78 -14.37
C PHE A 19 24.92 8.68 -14.20
N PHE A 20 24.88 8.06 -13.01
CA PHE A 20 23.71 7.33 -12.56
C PHE A 20 22.60 8.36 -12.37
N LEU A 21 21.83 8.60 -13.43
CA LEU A 21 20.55 9.28 -13.30
C LEU A 21 19.67 8.36 -12.44
N PRO A 22 19.15 8.83 -11.29
CA PRO A 22 18.14 8.06 -10.58
C PRO A 22 16.99 7.83 -11.56
N SER A 23 16.67 6.56 -11.81
CA SER A 23 15.47 6.21 -12.57
C SER A 23 14.29 6.75 -11.80
N VAL A 24 13.69 7.83 -12.31
CA VAL A 24 12.38 8.29 -11.84
C VAL A 24 11.41 7.19 -12.23
N THR A 25 11.10 6.30 -11.28
CA THR A 25 9.97 5.38 -11.40
C THR A 25 8.70 6.21 -11.30
N THR A 26 8.26 6.73 -12.43
CA THR A 26 6.89 7.21 -12.59
C THR A 26 5.95 6.05 -12.31
N SER A 27 5.21 6.12 -11.21
CA SER A 27 4.05 5.25 -10.95
C SER A 27 3.12 5.33 -12.16
N ALA A 28 2.70 4.18 -12.68
CA ALA A 28 1.71 4.15 -13.75
C ALA A 28 0.36 4.66 -13.19
N ALA A 29 -0.46 5.30 -14.03
CA ALA A 29 -1.80 5.69 -13.60
C ALA A 29 -2.60 4.45 -13.16
N PRO A 30 -3.49 4.57 -12.15
CA PRO A 30 -4.33 3.47 -11.71
C PRO A 30 -5.11 2.83 -12.85
N LYS A 31 -5.26 1.50 -12.80
CA LYS A 31 -6.10 0.76 -13.74
C LYS A 31 -7.53 0.73 -13.23
N THR A 32 -8.44 1.29 -14.03
CA THR A 32 -9.87 1.25 -13.75
C THR A 32 -10.50 -0.04 -14.27
N ILE A 33 -11.21 -0.75 -13.41
CA ILE A 33 -11.89 -2.01 -13.73
C ILE A 33 -13.35 -1.90 -13.29
N ASP A 34 -14.25 -1.84 -14.27
CA ASP A 34 -15.70 -1.77 -14.01
C ASP A 34 -16.28 -3.19 -13.88
N LEU A 35 -16.78 -3.51 -12.69
CA LEU A 35 -17.41 -4.78 -12.38
C LEU A 35 -18.95 -4.66 -12.31
N GLY A 36 -19.52 -3.58 -12.86
CA GLY A 36 -20.95 -3.30 -12.97
C GLY A 36 -21.60 -2.82 -11.68
N GLY A 37 -21.35 -3.51 -10.57
CA GLY A 37 -21.81 -3.14 -9.22
C GLY A 37 -20.81 -2.32 -8.40
N LEU A 38 -19.57 -2.23 -8.88
CA LEU A 38 -18.42 -1.62 -8.22
C LEU A 38 -17.39 -1.26 -9.31
N VAL A 39 -16.72 -0.11 -9.18
CA VAL A 39 -15.58 0.24 -10.00
C VAL A 39 -14.32 0.20 -9.15
N LEU A 40 -13.35 -0.63 -9.53
CA LEU A 40 -12.05 -0.68 -8.87
C LEU A 40 -11.09 0.27 -9.56
N SER A 41 -10.38 1.09 -8.80
CA SER A 41 -9.22 1.85 -9.27
C SER A 41 -7.98 1.26 -8.63
N VAL A 42 -7.30 0.40 -9.38
CA VAL A 42 -6.23 -0.47 -8.88
C VAL A 42 -4.87 0.18 -9.12
N SER A 43 -4.08 0.32 -8.06
CA SER A 43 -2.76 0.93 -8.09
C SER A 43 -1.70 0.09 -7.39
N ASP A 44 -0.45 0.27 -7.83
CA ASP A 44 0.78 -0.19 -7.19
C ASP A 44 1.59 0.98 -6.58
N SER A 45 0.92 2.06 -6.17
CA SER A 45 1.55 3.27 -5.61
C SER A 45 2.60 2.97 -4.55
N GLN A 46 3.82 3.43 -4.79
CA GLN A 46 4.95 3.24 -3.87
C GLN A 46 4.68 3.82 -2.48
N THR A 47 4.03 4.98 -2.38
CA THR A 47 3.68 5.60 -1.09
C THR A 47 2.75 4.70 -0.28
N ALA A 48 1.72 4.15 -0.93
CA ALA A 48 0.78 3.24 -0.28
C ALA A 48 1.44 1.92 0.16
N GLN A 49 2.32 1.37 -0.67
CA GLN A 49 3.09 0.17 -0.32
C GLN A 49 3.98 0.41 0.90
N ILE A 50 4.76 1.50 0.91
CA ILE A 50 5.65 1.85 2.02
C ILE A 50 4.85 2.08 3.30
N PHE A 51 3.79 2.89 3.22
CA PHE A 51 2.93 3.16 4.36
C PHE A 51 2.34 1.88 4.95
N HIS A 52 1.77 1.01 4.12
CA HIS A 52 1.20 -0.25 4.59
C HIS A 52 2.24 -1.11 5.30
N VAL A 53 3.41 -1.32 4.69
CA VAL A 53 4.45 -2.17 5.29
C VAL A 53 4.95 -1.57 6.61
N VAL A 54 5.14 -0.25 6.71
CA VAL A 54 5.50 0.43 7.96
C VAL A 54 4.40 0.24 9.03
N ASP A 55 3.13 0.40 8.65
CA ASP A 55 1.99 0.22 9.55
C ASP A 55 1.97 -1.20 10.14
N GLN A 56 2.14 -2.22 9.29
CA GLN A 56 2.18 -3.62 9.74
C GLN A 56 3.43 -3.96 10.57
N LEU A 57 4.61 -3.43 10.21
CA LEU A 57 5.84 -3.62 10.98
C LEU A 57 5.77 -3.04 12.39
N SER A 58 4.97 -1.99 12.59
CA SER A 58 4.87 -1.31 13.89
C SER A 58 4.11 -2.12 14.94
N GLN A 59 3.33 -3.12 14.51
CA GLN A 59 2.47 -3.95 15.36
C GLN A 59 1.64 -3.13 16.36
N TRP A 60 1.10 -2.01 15.90
CA TRP A 60 0.43 -1.06 16.78
C TRP A 60 -0.93 -1.58 17.31
N ASP A 61 -1.53 -2.55 16.62
CA ASP A 61 -2.82 -3.16 16.98
C ASP A 61 -2.80 -4.67 16.71
N ILE A 62 -3.74 -5.40 17.31
CA ILE A 62 -3.88 -6.86 17.18
C ILE A 62 -4.24 -7.32 15.76
N TYR A 63 -4.83 -6.44 14.94
CA TYR A 63 -5.18 -6.73 13.56
C TYR A 63 -4.03 -6.44 12.59
N THR A 64 -2.88 -5.99 13.09
CA THR A 64 -1.69 -5.92 12.25
C THR A 64 -1.20 -7.31 11.87
N HIS A 65 -0.66 -7.39 10.68
CA HIS A 65 -0.27 -8.61 10.00
C HIS A 65 1.15 -9.05 10.44
N ASP A 66 1.23 -10.03 11.34
CA ASP A 66 2.47 -10.48 11.96
C ASP A 66 3.55 -10.99 10.98
N GLN A 67 3.21 -11.32 9.72
CA GLN A 67 4.19 -11.74 8.72
C GLN A 67 5.29 -10.70 8.47
N TYR A 68 4.98 -9.41 8.55
CA TYR A 68 6.01 -8.38 8.35
C TYR A 68 7.00 -8.36 9.51
N ALA A 69 6.52 -8.48 10.75
CA ALA A 69 7.39 -8.54 11.93
C ALA A 69 8.26 -9.80 11.92
N ARG A 70 7.70 -10.97 11.55
CA ARG A 70 8.46 -12.22 11.40
C ARG A 70 9.53 -12.11 10.31
N TRP A 71 9.17 -11.58 9.14
CA TRP A 71 10.10 -11.33 8.04
C TRP A 71 11.24 -10.39 8.46
N ALA A 72 10.91 -9.28 9.13
CA ALA A 72 11.89 -8.31 9.60
C ALA A 72 12.85 -8.92 10.63
N ALA A 73 12.36 -9.79 11.52
CA ALA A 73 13.19 -10.52 12.45
C ALA A 73 14.13 -11.51 11.73
N ALA A 74 13.61 -12.29 10.79
CA ALA A 74 14.36 -13.30 10.05
C ALA A 74 15.46 -12.71 9.15
N THR A 75 15.25 -11.50 8.65
CA THR A 75 16.19 -10.79 7.76
C THR A 75 17.09 -9.79 8.49
N HIS A 76 16.95 -9.67 9.82
CA HIS A 76 17.59 -8.62 10.62
C HIS A 76 17.37 -7.21 10.04
N PHE A 77 16.16 -6.98 9.51
CA PHE A 77 15.80 -5.76 8.78
C PHE A 77 15.86 -4.50 9.64
N LEU A 78 15.52 -4.64 10.92
CA LEU A 78 15.34 -3.50 11.84
C LEU A 78 16.54 -3.30 12.77
N ASP A 79 17.09 -2.10 12.73
CA ASP A 79 18.04 -1.59 13.71
C ASP A 79 17.33 -0.89 14.90
N GLN A 80 18.10 -0.29 15.82
CA GLN A 80 17.53 0.40 16.98
C GLN A 80 16.77 1.68 16.59
N ARG A 81 17.25 2.43 15.61
CA ARG A 81 16.61 3.66 15.14
C ARG A 81 15.28 3.35 14.47
N ASP A 82 15.22 2.26 13.70
CA ASP A 82 13.98 1.79 13.08
C ASP A 82 12.92 1.48 14.12
N ARG A 83 13.29 0.80 15.20
CA ARG A 83 12.37 0.46 16.30
C ARG A 83 11.80 1.70 16.98
N GLU A 84 12.61 2.75 17.17
CA GLU A 84 12.13 4.03 17.71
C GLU A 84 11.13 4.72 16.79
N LEU A 85 11.38 4.71 15.47
CA LEU A 85 10.48 5.29 14.49
C LEU A 85 9.17 4.52 14.37
N LEU A 86 9.23 3.18 14.38
CA LEU A 86 8.02 2.33 14.40
C LEU A 86 7.22 2.52 15.69
N GLN A 87 7.89 2.71 16.83
CA GLN A 87 7.21 3.04 18.08
C GLN A 87 6.53 4.41 18.00
N GLN A 88 7.20 5.42 17.43
CA GLN A 88 6.60 6.73 17.21
C GLN A 88 5.36 6.65 16.30
N HIS A 89 5.46 5.90 15.19
CA HIS A 89 4.33 5.62 14.31
C HIS A 89 3.18 4.95 15.08
N ALA A 90 3.46 3.86 15.80
CA ALA A 90 2.48 3.10 16.56
C ALA A 90 1.74 3.98 17.60
N GLU A 91 2.43 4.92 18.25
CA GLU A 91 1.82 5.85 19.19
C GLU A 91 0.86 6.83 18.51
N MET A 92 1.19 7.30 17.31
CA MET A 92 0.27 8.15 16.54
C MET A 92 -0.94 7.34 16.05
N ARG A 93 -0.71 6.12 15.55
CA ARG A 93 -1.77 5.21 15.10
C ARG A 93 -2.73 4.84 16.21
N LYS A 94 -2.25 4.43 17.38
CA LYS A 94 -3.10 4.10 18.55
C LYS A 94 -4.02 5.23 18.98
N LYS A 95 -3.61 6.49 18.82
CA LYS A 95 -4.45 7.65 19.17
C LYS A 95 -5.60 7.87 18.19
N ARG A 96 -5.42 7.49 16.91
CA ARG A 96 -6.38 7.69 15.84
C ARG A 96 -7.26 6.46 15.60
N GLY A 97 -6.67 5.27 15.63
CA GLY A 97 -7.28 4.04 15.15
C GLY A 97 -7.32 3.95 13.63
N TRP A 98 -7.88 2.84 13.14
CA TRP A 98 -8.05 2.54 11.71
C TRP A 98 -9.01 3.51 11.02
N GLY A 99 -8.65 3.96 9.81
CA GLY A 99 -9.49 4.78 8.94
C GLY A 99 -9.70 6.23 9.40
N GLN A 100 -8.91 6.73 10.36
CA GLN A 100 -9.06 8.05 10.99
C GLN A 100 -7.97 9.06 10.56
N GLY A 101 -7.53 8.98 9.31
CA GLY A 101 -6.76 10.03 8.63
C GLY A 101 -5.48 9.55 7.95
N PHE A 102 -4.81 8.55 8.52
CA PHE A 102 -3.55 8.03 7.95
C PHE A 102 -3.78 7.34 6.61
N GLU A 103 -4.79 6.49 6.52
CA GLU A 103 -5.18 5.80 5.30
C GLU A 103 -5.53 6.81 4.22
N GLN A 104 -6.36 7.81 4.54
CA GLN A 104 -6.76 8.88 3.61
C GLN A 104 -5.57 9.75 3.15
N THR A 105 -4.52 9.83 3.96
CA THR A 105 -3.32 10.61 3.65
C THR A 105 -2.32 9.81 2.82
N PHE A 106 -2.01 8.56 3.18
CA PHE A 106 -0.85 7.84 2.64
C PHE A 106 -1.19 6.59 1.81
N LEU A 107 -2.41 6.04 1.86
CA LEU A 107 -2.87 5.07 0.85
C LEU A 107 -3.35 5.82 -0.40
N VAL A 108 -2.46 6.53 -1.09
CA VAL A 108 -2.74 7.41 -2.24
C VAL A 108 -1.74 7.16 -3.37
N GLU A 109 -2.04 7.68 -4.57
CA GLU A 109 -1.12 7.71 -5.73
C GLU A 109 0.03 8.71 -5.61
N ASP A 110 -0.16 9.71 -4.74
CA ASP A 110 0.77 10.82 -4.62
C ASP A 110 2.12 10.38 -4.03
N SER A 111 3.16 11.17 -4.29
CA SER A 111 4.45 11.01 -3.60
C SER A 111 4.27 11.17 -2.08
N ILE A 112 5.18 10.60 -1.27
CA ILE A 112 5.13 10.75 0.21
C ILE A 112 5.03 12.22 0.64
N GLU A 113 5.73 13.12 -0.05
CA GLU A 113 5.73 14.56 0.24
C GLU A 113 4.38 15.22 -0.12
N ASP A 114 3.88 14.97 -1.33
CA ASP A 114 2.61 15.52 -1.78
C ASP A 114 1.43 14.96 -0.98
N ALA A 115 1.48 13.67 -0.65
CA ALA A 115 0.51 12.97 0.18
C ALA A 115 0.40 13.65 1.55
N ALA A 116 1.53 13.89 2.22
CA ALA A 116 1.56 14.60 3.51
C ALA A 116 0.99 16.03 3.40
N ALA A 117 1.42 16.80 2.39
CA ALA A 117 0.94 18.16 2.18
C ALA A 117 -0.58 18.22 1.93
N LYS A 118 -1.11 17.31 1.09
CA LYS A 118 -2.54 17.20 0.82
C LYS A 118 -3.33 16.72 2.03
N GLY A 119 -2.80 15.79 2.81
CA GLY A 119 -3.43 15.32 4.05
C GLY A 119 -3.60 16.43 5.08
N ILE A 120 -2.61 17.32 5.20
CA ILE A 120 -2.70 18.53 6.05
C ILE A 120 -3.78 19.46 5.50
N ALA A 121 -3.76 19.77 4.20
CA ALA A 121 -4.71 20.68 3.57
C ALA A 121 -6.16 20.17 3.65
N ALA A 122 -6.35 18.85 3.60
CA ALA A 122 -7.65 18.19 3.75
C ALA A 122 -8.05 17.98 5.22
N HIS A 123 -7.22 18.39 6.18
CA HIS A 123 -7.42 18.20 7.62
C HIS A 123 -7.60 16.73 8.06
N PHE A 124 -7.08 15.77 7.30
CA PHE A 124 -7.06 14.36 7.72
C PHE A 124 -6.10 14.16 8.90
N LEU A 125 -4.94 14.82 8.83
CA LEU A 125 -3.91 14.83 9.88
C LEU A 125 -3.53 16.26 10.22
N SER A 126 -3.06 16.47 11.45
CA SER A 126 -2.39 17.73 11.81
C SER A 126 -1.05 17.84 11.09
N ALA A 127 -0.51 19.05 10.96
CA ALA A 127 0.82 19.26 10.38
C ALA A 127 1.92 18.49 11.14
N ALA A 128 1.80 18.35 12.45
CA ALA A 128 2.77 17.59 13.25
C ALA A 128 2.71 16.09 12.91
N GLU A 129 1.52 15.49 12.86
CA GLU A 129 1.34 14.08 12.53
C GLU A 129 1.78 13.77 11.09
N ALA A 130 1.32 14.55 10.11
CA ALA A 130 1.63 14.30 8.71
C ALA A 130 3.12 14.45 8.41
N ASN A 131 3.80 15.44 8.98
CA ASN A 131 5.25 15.60 8.78
C ASN A 131 6.05 14.51 9.49
N ALA A 132 5.65 14.12 10.71
CA ALA A 132 6.30 13.02 11.42
C ALA A 132 6.18 11.71 10.64
N GLU A 133 4.98 11.40 10.13
CA GLU A 133 4.75 10.21 9.33
C GLU A 133 5.54 10.25 8.02
N ARG A 134 5.50 11.38 7.30
CA ARG A 134 6.31 11.59 6.09
C ARG A 134 7.78 11.26 6.31
N ASP A 135 8.35 11.74 7.40
CA ASP A 135 9.77 11.53 7.72
C ASP A 135 10.06 10.06 8.06
N ILE A 136 9.13 9.37 8.73
CA ILE A 136 9.18 7.93 8.98
C ILE A 136 9.14 7.16 7.65
N LEU A 137 8.18 7.46 6.77
CA LEU A 137 8.04 6.79 5.48
C LEU A 137 9.28 7.00 4.60
N PHE A 138 9.86 8.21 4.57
CA PHE A 138 11.10 8.45 3.85
C PHE A 138 12.29 7.69 4.41
N HIS A 139 12.36 7.49 5.73
CA HIS A 139 13.40 6.67 6.36
C HIS A 139 13.31 5.19 5.93
N PHE A 140 12.09 4.65 5.83
CA PHE A 140 11.88 3.26 5.42
C PHE A 140 11.88 3.02 3.91
N ALA A 141 11.56 4.03 3.09
CA ALA A 141 11.50 3.92 1.65
C ALA A 141 12.72 3.23 1.00
N PRO A 142 13.98 3.66 1.25
CA PRO A 142 15.15 2.99 0.65
C PRO A 142 15.37 1.58 1.19
N LYS A 143 14.98 1.28 2.44
CA LYS A 143 15.12 -0.04 3.04
C LYS A 143 14.12 -1.03 2.45
N LEU A 144 12.91 -0.57 2.13
CA LEU A 144 11.84 -1.41 1.58
C LEU A 144 11.95 -1.65 0.07
N GLU A 145 12.72 -0.83 -0.65
CA GLU A 145 12.86 -0.95 -2.10
C GLU A 145 13.22 -2.37 -2.61
N PRO A 146 14.13 -3.14 -1.98
CA PRO A 146 14.38 -4.51 -2.39
C PRO A 146 13.13 -5.41 -2.36
N LEU A 147 12.29 -5.28 -1.33
CA LEU A 147 11.04 -6.04 -1.20
C LEU A 147 10.03 -5.61 -2.28
N LEU A 148 9.85 -4.30 -2.47
CA LEU A 148 8.91 -3.78 -3.48
C LEU A 148 9.31 -4.26 -4.88
N ARG A 149 10.60 -4.12 -5.22
CA ARG A 149 11.14 -4.60 -6.49
C ARG A 149 10.96 -6.10 -6.68
N GLN A 150 11.17 -6.89 -5.64
CA GLN A 150 10.98 -8.34 -5.68
C GLN A 150 9.54 -8.71 -6.04
N ARG A 151 8.54 -7.96 -5.54
CA ARG A 151 7.11 -8.26 -5.73
C ARG A 151 6.46 -7.53 -6.92
N GLN A 152 7.19 -6.63 -7.59
CA GLN A 152 6.66 -5.83 -8.70
C GLN A 152 6.05 -6.69 -9.82
N ALA A 153 6.68 -7.83 -10.15
CA ALA A 153 6.17 -8.73 -11.19
C ALA A 153 4.86 -9.41 -10.76
N ASP A 154 4.76 -9.84 -9.50
CA ASP A 154 3.56 -10.47 -8.94
C ASP A 154 2.39 -9.48 -8.89
N ILE A 155 2.65 -8.23 -8.47
CA ILE A 155 1.66 -7.14 -8.48
C ILE A 155 1.18 -6.85 -9.91
N GLY A 156 2.11 -6.72 -10.87
CA GLY A 156 1.77 -6.51 -12.28
C GLY A 156 0.94 -7.66 -12.86
N ALA A 157 1.25 -8.90 -12.47
CA ALA A 157 0.49 -10.09 -12.86
C ALA A 157 -0.94 -10.07 -12.31
N LEU A 158 -1.13 -9.71 -11.04
CA LEU A 158 -2.47 -9.60 -10.44
C LEU A 158 -3.30 -8.49 -11.11
N GLN A 159 -2.71 -7.34 -11.38
CA GLN A 159 -3.40 -6.29 -12.14
C GLN A 159 -3.89 -6.78 -13.51
N GLN A 160 -3.04 -7.51 -14.23
CA GLN A 160 -3.40 -8.07 -15.53
C GLN A 160 -4.48 -9.16 -15.39
N GLN A 161 -4.36 -10.00 -14.36
CA GLN A 161 -5.36 -11.02 -14.05
C GLN A 161 -6.74 -10.39 -13.82
N LEU A 162 -6.83 -9.30 -13.04
CA LEU A 162 -8.10 -8.61 -12.80
C LEU A 162 -8.75 -8.13 -14.09
N VAL A 163 -7.97 -7.56 -15.02
CA VAL A 163 -8.49 -7.15 -16.34
C VAL A 163 -9.01 -8.36 -17.12
N THR A 164 -8.23 -9.46 -17.19
CA THR A 164 -8.65 -10.65 -17.93
C THR A 164 -9.87 -11.36 -17.32
N GLN A 165 -10.03 -11.27 -16.00
CA GLN A 165 -11.14 -11.87 -15.27
C GLN A 165 -12.36 -10.96 -15.15
N GLN A 166 -12.29 -9.70 -15.61
CA GLN A 166 -13.36 -8.71 -15.48
C GLN A 166 -14.73 -9.30 -15.88
N ALA A 167 -14.85 -9.84 -17.08
CA ALA A 167 -16.11 -10.42 -17.58
C ALA A 167 -16.64 -11.59 -16.72
N ARG A 168 -15.75 -12.36 -16.09
CA ARG A 168 -16.12 -13.45 -15.16
C ARG A 168 -16.59 -12.91 -13.81
N LEU A 169 -15.98 -11.83 -13.33
CA LEU A 169 -16.24 -11.23 -12.01
C LEU A 169 -17.46 -10.32 -12.02
N THR A 170 -17.73 -9.61 -13.11
CA THR A 170 -18.89 -8.69 -13.26
C THR A 170 -20.21 -9.30 -12.77
N PRO A 171 -20.68 -10.47 -13.22
CA PRO A 171 -21.98 -11.00 -12.77
C PRO A 171 -22.03 -11.27 -11.26
N LEU A 172 -20.91 -11.71 -10.66
CA LEU A 172 -20.82 -11.93 -9.21
C LEU A 172 -20.93 -10.60 -8.46
N VAL A 173 -20.16 -9.60 -8.87
CA VAL A 173 -20.16 -8.29 -8.21
C VAL A 173 -21.51 -7.58 -8.37
N VAL A 174 -22.19 -7.73 -9.51
CA VAL A 174 -23.56 -7.23 -9.70
C VAL A 174 -24.53 -7.89 -8.73
N GLN A 175 -24.39 -9.20 -8.46
CA GLN A 175 -25.22 -9.88 -7.46
C GLN A 175 -24.93 -9.37 -6.04
N LEU A 176 -23.66 -9.19 -5.69
CA LEU A 176 -23.24 -8.64 -4.39
C LEU A 176 -23.76 -7.21 -4.18
N ALA A 177 -23.64 -6.35 -5.20
CA ALA A 177 -24.13 -4.98 -5.13
C ALA A 177 -25.66 -4.92 -4.96
N ARG A 178 -26.40 -5.81 -5.65
CA ARG A 178 -27.85 -5.94 -5.44
C ARG A 178 -28.20 -6.43 -4.04
N PHE A 179 -27.48 -7.43 -3.53
CA PHE A 179 -27.64 -7.93 -2.17
C PHE A 179 -27.40 -6.84 -1.13
N ALA A 180 -26.37 -6.01 -1.33
CA ALA A 180 -26.04 -4.88 -0.47
C ALA A 180 -26.94 -3.65 -0.65
N GLU A 181 -27.94 -3.71 -1.54
CA GLU A 181 -28.85 -2.61 -1.88
C GLU A 181 -28.11 -1.35 -2.40
N VAL A 182 -27.01 -1.54 -3.13
CA VAL A 182 -26.19 -0.46 -3.69
C VAL A 182 -26.90 0.15 -4.91
N ASN A 183 -27.39 1.38 -4.76
CA ASN A 183 -28.11 2.09 -5.82
C ASN A 183 -27.19 2.76 -6.85
N LYS A 184 -25.97 3.12 -6.44
CA LYS A 184 -24.94 3.71 -7.29
C LYS A 184 -23.63 2.96 -7.06
N PRO A 185 -23.06 2.30 -8.08
CA PRO A 185 -21.77 1.63 -7.96
C PRO A 185 -20.71 2.60 -7.41
N PRO A 186 -20.09 2.30 -6.26
CA PRO A 186 -19.00 3.12 -5.76
C PRO A 186 -17.75 2.91 -6.60
N THR A 187 -16.88 3.92 -6.62
CA THR A 187 -15.50 3.76 -7.08
C THR A 187 -14.62 3.57 -5.86
N VAL A 188 -13.89 2.47 -5.79
CA VAL A 188 -13.05 2.10 -4.66
C VAL A 188 -11.58 2.09 -5.09
N MET A 189 -10.74 2.79 -4.32
CA MET A 189 -9.29 2.76 -4.51
C MET A 189 -8.74 1.46 -3.93
N VAL A 190 -7.96 0.74 -4.72
CA VAL A 190 -7.35 -0.53 -4.33
C VAL A 190 -5.84 -0.40 -4.51
N PHE A 191 -5.09 -0.63 -3.44
CA PHE A 191 -3.63 -0.64 -3.44
C PHE A 191 -3.14 -2.07 -3.33
N LEU A 192 -2.39 -2.51 -4.33
CA LEU A 192 -1.68 -3.77 -4.30
C LEU A 192 -0.33 -3.53 -3.65
N VAL A 193 -0.04 -4.24 -2.55
CA VAL A 193 1.15 -4.00 -1.75
C VAL A 193 2.02 -5.23 -1.66
N ALA A 194 3.34 -5.02 -1.60
CA ALA A 194 4.30 -6.10 -1.52
C ALA A 194 4.15 -6.88 -0.20
N ASN A 195 3.82 -8.16 -0.33
CA ASN A 195 3.78 -9.10 0.78
C ASN A 195 5.19 -9.61 1.08
N ALA A 196 5.51 -9.69 2.37
CA ALA A 196 6.78 -10.17 2.88
C ALA A 196 6.92 -11.71 2.81
N GLU A 197 5.80 -12.43 2.88
CA GLU A 197 5.74 -13.90 2.79
C GLU A 197 4.86 -14.35 1.60
N GLU A 198 5.02 -15.57 1.09
CA GLU A 198 4.29 -16.03 -0.12
C GLU A 198 2.93 -16.68 0.17
N HIS A 199 2.78 -17.25 1.37
CA HIS A 199 1.63 -18.08 1.74
C HIS A 199 0.82 -17.52 2.91
N ASN A 200 1.29 -16.43 3.50
CA ASN A 200 0.59 -15.73 4.57
C ASN A 200 0.48 -14.26 4.18
N GLY A 201 -0.73 -13.74 4.21
CA GLY A 201 -1.07 -12.43 3.70
C GLY A 201 -2.55 -12.18 3.82
N GLY A 202 -2.97 -10.96 3.53
CA GLY A 202 -4.37 -10.59 3.59
C GLY A 202 -4.69 -9.33 2.80
N GLY A 203 -5.73 -8.66 3.25
CA GLY A 203 -6.13 -7.36 2.78
C GLY A 203 -6.59 -6.51 3.97
N GLY A 204 -7.12 -5.34 3.65
CA GLY A 204 -7.77 -4.49 4.62
C GLY A 204 -8.64 -3.45 3.92
N ALA A 205 -9.63 -2.93 4.64
CA ALA A 205 -10.64 -2.03 4.12
C ALA A 205 -10.87 -0.85 5.09
N ASP A 206 -9.96 0.14 5.05
CA ASP A 206 -9.95 1.24 5.99
C ASP A 206 -9.92 2.60 5.31
N GLY A 207 -10.62 3.58 5.89
CA GLY A 207 -10.67 4.94 5.36
C GLY A 207 -11.26 5.07 3.95
N GLY A 208 -12.06 4.09 3.52
CA GLY A 208 -12.64 4.03 2.17
C GLY A 208 -11.65 3.56 1.09
N ARG A 209 -10.57 2.89 1.49
CA ARG A 209 -9.54 2.35 0.60
C ARG A 209 -9.28 0.90 0.92
N LEU A 210 -8.91 0.14 -0.11
CA LEU A 210 -8.60 -1.27 0.03
C LEU A 210 -7.12 -1.51 -0.16
N VAL A 211 -6.59 -2.45 0.62
CA VAL A 211 -5.26 -3.01 0.43
C VAL A 211 -5.41 -4.50 0.12
N VAL A 212 -4.61 -5.00 -0.81
CA VAL A 212 -4.44 -6.44 -1.05
C VAL A 212 -2.94 -6.73 -1.10
N GLU A 213 -2.50 -7.67 -0.27
CA GLU A 213 -1.10 -8.07 -0.20
C GLU A 213 -0.77 -9.10 -1.28
N VAL A 214 0.38 -8.92 -1.93
CA VAL A 214 0.78 -9.70 -3.10
C VAL A 214 2.25 -10.13 -2.99
N PRO A 215 2.57 -11.43 -3.16
CA PRO A 215 1.67 -12.51 -3.56
C PRO A 215 0.82 -13.04 -2.40
N LEU A 216 -0.32 -13.62 -2.78
CA LEU A 216 -1.19 -14.42 -1.92
C LEU A 216 -1.83 -15.52 -2.77
N LEU A 217 -2.13 -16.68 -2.17
CA LEU A 217 -2.70 -17.82 -2.90
C LEU A 217 -4.04 -17.49 -3.58
N ASP A 218 -4.88 -16.68 -2.93
CA ASP A 218 -6.17 -16.23 -3.47
C ASP A 218 -6.37 -14.72 -3.32
N SER A 219 -5.52 -13.92 -3.99
CA SER A 219 -5.66 -12.46 -3.99
C SER A 219 -7.00 -11.95 -4.53
N ILE A 220 -7.66 -12.71 -5.43
CA ILE A 220 -8.99 -12.35 -5.96
C ILE A 220 -10.06 -12.56 -4.90
N GLY A 221 -10.03 -13.68 -4.19
CA GLY A 221 -10.92 -13.94 -3.05
C GLY A 221 -10.78 -12.88 -1.97
N THR A 222 -9.54 -12.53 -1.59
CA THR A 222 -9.27 -11.43 -0.65
C THR A 222 -9.83 -10.11 -1.15
N LEU A 223 -9.55 -9.73 -2.40
CA LEU A 223 -10.10 -8.49 -2.98
C LEU A 223 -11.63 -8.45 -2.93
N LEU A 224 -12.30 -9.55 -3.23
CA LEU A 224 -13.76 -9.64 -3.18
C LEU A 224 -14.30 -9.55 -1.75
N HIS A 225 -13.62 -10.16 -0.78
CA HIS A 225 -13.92 -10.01 0.64
C HIS A 225 -13.80 -8.54 1.07
N GLU A 226 -12.67 -7.88 0.79
CA GLU A 226 -12.48 -6.47 1.15
C GLU A 226 -13.47 -5.54 0.43
N SER A 227 -13.81 -5.86 -0.82
CA SER A 227 -14.82 -5.12 -1.58
C SER A 227 -16.22 -5.24 -0.96
N LEU A 228 -16.52 -6.35 -0.28
CA LEU A 228 -17.79 -6.55 0.40
C LEU A 228 -17.97 -5.56 1.55
N HIS A 229 -16.91 -5.26 2.31
CA HIS A 229 -16.93 -4.22 3.35
C HIS A 229 -17.36 -2.86 2.78
N GLN A 230 -16.85 -2.51 1.59
CA GLN A 230 -17.22 -1.25 0.93
C GLN A 230 -18.67 -1.25 0.42
N LEU A 231 -19.14 -2.36 -0.14
CA LEU A 231 -20.53 -2.48 -0.60
C LEU A 231 -21.52 -2.44 0.57
N LEU A 232 -21.16 -2.99 1.72
CA LEU A 232 -22.00 -3.07 2.91
C LEU A 232 -21.91 -1.85 3.83
N ASP A 233 -21.04 -0.87 3.55
CA ASP A 233 -20.82 0.27 4.44
C ASP A 233 -22.11 1.07 4.73
N ALA A 234 -22.97 1.24 3.72
CA ALA A 234 -24.28 1.89 3.91
C ALA A 234 -25.20 1.12 4.89
N GLN A 235 -24.96 -0.18 5.07
CA GLN A 235 -25.70 -1.06 5.97
C GLN A 235 -24.96 -1.28 7.31
N LYS A 236 -23.78 -0.68 7.51
CA LYS A 236 -22.90 -0.89 8.67
C LYS A 236 -23.62 -0.79 10.01
N GLN A 237 -24.46 0.23 10.19
CA GLN A 237 -25.23 0.41 11.42
C GLN A 237 -26.26 -0.71 11.64
N ARG A 238 -26.92 -1.17 10.58
CA ARG A 238 -27.90 -2.28 10.67
C ARG A 238 -27.19 -3.59 10.99
N ILE A 239 -26.06 -3.86 10.36
CA ILE A 239 -25.22 -5.03 10.62
C ILE A 239 -24.76 -5.02 12.08
N ARG A 240 -24.24 -3.88 12.55
CA ARG A 240 -23.82 -3.71 13.95
C ARG A 240 -24.96 -3.99 14.94
N MET A 241 -26.12 -3.39 14.75
CA MET A 241 -27.28 -3.63 15.62
C MET A 241 -27.72 -5.11 15.60
N ALA A 242 -27.67 -5.77 14.44
CA ALA A 242 -28.01 -7.19 14.33
C ALA A 242 -26.98 -8.08 15.05
N ALA A 243 -25.69 -7.78 14.94
CA ALA A 243 -24.61 -8.48 15.64
C ALA A 243 -24.77 -8.36 17.16
N GLU A 244 -24.94 -7.13 17.65
CA GLU A 244 -25.12 -6.84 19.07
C GLU A 244 -26.38 -7.52 19.62
N ALA A 245 -27.48 -7.53 18.86
CA ALA A 245 -28.70 -8.24 19.23
C ALA A 245 -28.53 -9.77 19.30
N ALA A 246 -27.56 -10.32 18.56
CA ALA A 246 -27.19 -11.74 18.60
C ALA A 246 -26.14 -12.06 19.67
N GLY A 247 -25.70 -11.06 20.46
CA GLY A 247 -24.63 -11.24 21.45
C GLY A 247 -23.24 -11.39 20.84
N LEU A 248 -23.06 -10.96 19.58
CA LEU A 248 -21.78 -10.95 18.88
C LEU A 248 -21.17 -9.54 18.93
N GLU A 249 -19.85 -9.48 19.11
CA GLU A 249 -19.13 -8.24 18.86
C GLU A 249 -19.11 -7.95 17.36
N TYR A 250 -19.39 -6.70 16.97
CA TYR A 250 -19.41 -6.30 15.56
C TYR A 250 -18.06 -6.55 14.87
N THR A 251 -16.96 -6.41 15.59
CA THR A 251 -15.60 -6.68 15.11
C THR A 251 -15.37 -8.14 14.73
N THR A 252 -16.18 -9.08 15.24
CA THR A 252 -16.13 -10.50 14.88
C THR A 252 -16.71 -10.79 13.48
N LEU A 253 -17.39 -9.82 12.87
CA LEU A 253 -17.95 -9.94 11.52
C LEU A 253 -17.01 -9.38 10.43
N ASN A 254 -15.83 -8.90 10.82
CA ASN A 254 -14.74 -8.58 9.90
C ASN A 254 -13.92 -9.83 9.57
#